data_AF-A0A644XNZ8-F1
#
_entry.id   AF-A0A644XNZ8-F1
#
_cell.length_a   1.000
_cell.length_b   1.000
_cell.length_c   1.000
_cell.angle_alpha   90.00
_cell.angle_beta   90.00
_cell.angle_gamma   90.00
#
_symmetry.space_group_name_H-M   'P 1'
#
loop_
_entity.id
_entity.type
_entity.pdbx_description
1 polymer ?
#
loop_
_entity_poly.entity_id
_entity_poly.type
_entity_poly.pdbx_seq_one_letter_code
_entity_poly.pdbx_strand_id
1 'polypeptide(L)'
;MANDLFGDFGGFMRGLSGLMPQDDPNVKQMNLQSQLGDLQAEETALYASIGKQALAETPDRFPEQTRELTLVKSRITSMQAELAAAQQEQEKAEREQQQAEALHTCPRCGTRNPDGVRFCQECGTKLGPVVCASCGAPLSPSAKFCGECGAMQEG
;
A
#
# COMPACT_ATOMS: atom_id res chain seq x y z
N MET A 1 -2.20 5.43 1.31
CA MET A 1 -3.16 4.77 2.22
C MET A 1 -4.61 5.09 1.83
N ALA A 2 -5.56 4.22 2.20
CA ALA A 2 -7.01 4.26 1.92
C ALA A 2 -7.47 3.63 0.59
N ASN A 3 -7.55 2.29 0.57
CA ASN A 3 -8.62 1.58 -0.15
C ASN A 3 -8.76 0.11 0.32
N ASP A 4 -8.78 -0.12 1.64
CA ASP A 4 -9.03 -1.45 2.21
C ASP A 4 -10.01 -1.40 3.38
N LEU A 5 -11.03 -0.54 3.32
CA LEU A 5 -12.04 -0.45 4.39
C LEU A 5 -13.26 -1.36 4.17
N PHE A 6 -13.38 -2.00 3.00
CA PHE A 6 -14.49 -2.92 2.68
C PHE A 6 -14.03 -4.34 2.28
N GLY A 7 -12.72 -4.62 2.25
CA GLY A 7 -12.16 -5.91 1.85
C GLY A 7 -11.93 -6.93 2.98
N ASP A 8 -11.90 -6.49 4.24
CA ASP A 8 -11.43 -7.33 5.36
C ASP A 8 -12.54 -7.93 6.25
N PHE A 9 -13.81 -7.59 6.01
CA PHE A 9 -14.92 -8.17 6.78
C PHE A 9 -15.34 -9.59 6.33
N GLY A 10 -14.82 -10.08 5.19
CA GLY A 10 -15.11 -11.43 4.69
C GLY A 10 -14.42 -12.57 5.45
N GLY A 11 -13.31 -12.27 6.14
CA GLY A 11 -12.53 -13.27 6.89
C GLY A 11 -13.02 -13.49 8.33
N PHE A 12 -13.44 -12.41 9.00
CA PHE A 12 -13.78 -12.45 10.43
C PHE A 12 -15.12 -13.15 10.72
N MET A 13 -16.10 -13.09 9.80
CA MET A 13 -17.40 -13.74 10.01
C MET A 13 -17.42 -15.25 9.71
N ARG A 14 -16.41 -15.78 8.99
CA ARG A 14 -16.37 -17.20 8.62
C ARG A 14 -16.12 -18.14 9.81
N GLY A 15 -15.63 -17.60 10.93
CA GLY A 15 -15.35 -18.34 12.17
C GLY A 15 -16.51 -18.42 13.18
N LEU A 16 -17.59 -17.66 12.98
CA LEU A 16 -18.73 -17.60 13.91
C LEU A 16 -19.99 -18.30 13.37
N SER A 17 -20.01 -18.66 12.08
CA SER A 17 -21.13 -19.41 11.46
C SER A 17 -21.34 -20.81 12.05
N GLY A 18 -20.41 -21.33 12.85
CA GLY A 18 -20.53 -22.62 13.55
C GLY A 18 -21.25 -22.56 14.91
N LEU A 19 -21.65 -21.37 15.39
CA LEU A 19 -22.20 -21.17 16.75
C LEU A 19 -23.66 -20.65 16.78
N MET A 20 -24.31 -20.46 15.62
CA MET A 20 -25.72 -20.04 15.57
C MET A 20 -26.64 -21.21 15.17
N PRO A 21 -27.79 -21.39 15.84
CA PRO A 21 -28.78 -22.40 15.44
C PRO A 21 -29.29 -22.09 14.03
N GLN A 22 -29.04 -23.01 13.10
CA GLN A 22 -29.45 -22.91 11.69
C GLN A 22 -30.98 -22.86 11.51
N ASP A 23 -31.73 -23.22 12.55
CA ASP A 23 -33.20 -23.17 12.58
C ASP A 23 -33.76 -21.80 13.02
N ASP A 24 -32.91 -20.81 13.31
CA ASP A 24 -33.37 -19.45 13.60
C ASP A 24 -33.91 -18.75 12.33
N PRO A 25 -35.14 -18.22 12.34
CA PRO A 25 -35.74 -17.61 11.16
C PRO A 25 -34.97 -16.39 10.64
N ASN A 26 -34.28 -15.64 11.50
CA ASN A 26 -33.48 -14.48 11.09
C ASN A 26 -32.19 -14.93 10.40
N VAL A 27 -31.54 -15.98 10.90
CA VAL A 27 -30.35 -16.58 10.24
C VAL A 27 -30.72 -17.10 8.86
N LYS A 28 -31.86 -17.78 8.73
CA LYS A 28 -32.38 -18.23 7.43
C LYS A 28 -32.67 -17.07 6.47
N GLN A 29 -33.30 -16.00 6.97
CA GLN A 29 -33.57 -14.80 6.17
C GLN A 29 -32.26 -14.16 5.68
N MET A 30 -31.28 -13.99 6.55
CA MET A 30 -29.97 -13.44 6.20
C MET A 30 -29.26 -14.29 5.13
N ASN A 31 -29.26 -15.61 5.29
CA ASN A 31 -28.66 -16.53 4.32
C ASN A 31 -29.36 -16.44 2.95
N LEU A 32 -30.69 -16.40 2.92
CA LEU A 32 -31.46 -16.26 1.68
C LEU A 32 -31.22 -14.90 1.00
N GLN A 33 -31.10 -13.82 1.78
CA GLN A 33 -30.77 -12.50 1.26
C GLN A 33 -29.36 -12.47 0.64
N SER A 34 -28.37 -13.10 1.28
CA SER A 34 -27.03 -13.25 0.71
C SER A 34 -27.08 -14.05 -0.60
N GLN A 35 -27.73 -15.22 -0.60
CA GLN A 35 -27.85 -16.07 -1.80
C GLN A 35 -28.55 -15.33 -2.94
N LEU A 36 -29.60 -14.55 -2.63
CA LEU A 36 -30.28 -13.74 -3.63
C LEU A 36 -29.35 -12.67 -4.21
N GLY A 37 -28.58 -11.98 -3.37
CA GLY A 37 -27.60 -10.99 -3.81
C GLY A 37 -26.53 -11.62 -4.71
N ASP A 38 -26.03 -12.79 -4.35
CA ASP A 38 -25.05 -13.55 -5.14
C ASP A 38 -25.61 -13.91 -6.52
N LEU A 39 -26.83 -14.45 -6.58
CA LEU A 39 -27.51 -14.80 -7.83
C LEU A 39 -27.79 -13.56 -8.71
N GLN A 40 -28.18 -12.44 -8.11
CA GLN A 40 -28.39 -11.18 -8.83
C GLN A 40 -27.08 -10.61 -9.40
N ALA A 41 -25.97 -10.76 -8.67
CA ALA A 41 -24.65 -10.39 -9.15
C ALA A 41 -24.21 -11.28 -10.32
N GLU A 42 -24.45 -12.59 -10.22
CA GLU A 42 -24.19 -13.55 -11.31
C GLU A 42 -25.03 -13.23 -12.56
N GLU A 43 -26.32 -12.95 -12.40
CA GLU A 43 -27.21 -12.53 -13.49
C GLU A 43 -26.66 -11.28 -14.20
N THR A 44 -26.27 -10.26 -13.43
CA THR A 44 -25.72 -9.01 -13.98
C THR A 44 -24.40 -9.25 -14.72
N ALA A 45 -23.54 -10.14 -14.20
CA ALA A 45 -22.27 -10.51 -14.83
C ALA A 45 -22.50 -11.24 -16.16
N LEU A 46 -23.48 -12.14 -16.22
CA LEU A 46 -23.88 -12.82 -17.45
C LEU A 46 -24.38 -11.84 -18.51
N TYR A 47 -25.28 -10.91 -18.16
CA TYR A 47 -25.72 -9.86 -19.08
C TYR A 47 -24.56 -8.99 -19.57
N ALA A 48 -23.64 -8.60 -18.69
CA ALA A 48 -22.45 -7.84 -19.08
C ALA A 48 -21.54 -8.62 -20.04
N SER A 49 -21.37 -9.93 -19.84
CA SER A 49 -20.62 -10.80 -20.74
C SER A 49 -21.27 -10.90 -22.11
N ILE A 50 -22.58 -11.17 -22.15
CA ILE A 50 -23.37 -11.22 -23.39
C ILE A 50 -23.28 -9.87 -24.12
N GLY A 51 -23.46 -8.76 -23.42
CA GLY A 51 -23.35 -7.43 -24.00
C GLY A 51 -21.98 -7.14 -24.62
N LYS A 52 -20.90 -7.59 -23.97
CA LYS A 52 -19.53 -7.48 -24.53
C LYS A 52 -19.36 -8.31 -25.80
N GLN A 53 -19.89 -9.53 -25.84
CA GLN A 53 -19.85 -10.39 -27.02
C GLN A 53 -20.69 -9.80 -28.17
N ALA A 54 -21.93 -9.40 -27.90
CA ALA A 54 -22.81 -8.80 -28.89
C ALA A 54 -22.25 -7.50 -29.49
N LEU A 55 -21.60 -6.67 -28.66
CA LEU A 55 -20.91 -5.46 -29.12
C LEU A 55 -19.70 -5.78 -30.01
N ALA A 56 -18.98 -6.87 -29.72
CA ALA A 56 -17.84 -7.29 -30.55
C ALA A 56 -18.28 -7.83 -31.91
N GLU A 57 -19.43 -8.53 -31.98
CA GLU A 57 -19.97 -9.09 -33.22
C GLU A 57 -20.69 -8.03 -34.07
N THR A 58 -21.45 -7.13 -33.44
CA THR A 58 -22.27 -6.12 -34.14
C THR A 58 -22.12 -4.73 -33.52
N PRO A 59 -21.00 -4.04 -33.75
CA PRO A 59 -20.74 -2.72 -33.16
C PRO A 59 -21.75 -1.65 -33.58
N ASP A 60 -22.22 -1.69 -34.83
CA ASP A 60 -23.12 -0.68 -35.41
C ASP A 60 -24.56 -0.77 -34.89
N ARG A 61 -24.89 -1.85 -34.15
CA ARG A 61 -26.23 -2.06 -33.59
C ARG A 61 -26.56 -1.07 -32.45
N PHE A 62 -25.53 -0.54 -31.78
CA PHE A 62 -25.67 0.32 -30.61
C PHE A 62 -24.73 1.55 -30.69
N PRO A 63 -24.94 2.46 -31.65
CA PRO A 63 -23.98 3.52 -31.96
C PRO A 63 -23.86 4.55 -30.81
N GLU A 64 -24.98 4.94 -30.20
CA GLU A 64 -24.98 5.91 -29.09
C GLU A 64 -24.30 5.34 -27.84
N GLN A 65 -24.67 4.11 -27.45
CA GLN A 65 -24.08 3.44 -26.29
C GLN A 65 -22.57 3.19 -26.50
N THR A 66 -22.14 2.90 -27.73
CA THR A 66 -20.72 2.70 -28.06
C THR A 66 -19.93 4.01 -27.96
N ARG A 67 -20.51 5.13 -28.40
CA ARG A 67 -19.92 6.47 -28.21
C ARG A 67 -19.78 6.80 -26.74
N GLU A 68 -20.84 6.62 -25.96
CA GLU A 68 -20.82 6.86 -24.51
C GLU A 68 -19.79 5.98 -23.80
N LEU A 69 -19.74 4.69 -24.13
CA LEU A 69 -18.76 3.77 -23.59
C LEU A 69 -17.32 4.22 -23.90
N THR A 70 -17.08 4.75 -25.10
CA THR A 70 -15.77 5.25 -25.49
C THR A 70 -15.37 6.47 -24.65
N LEU A 71 -16.29 7.41 -24.42
CA LEU A 71 -16.07 8.59 -23.57
C LEU A 71 -15.83 8.20 -22.10
N VAL A 72 -16.58 7.22 -21.59
CA VAL A 72 -16.38 6.73 -20.23
C VAL A 72 -15.02 6.03 -20.10
N LYS A 73 -14.63 5.21 -21.08
CA LYS A 73 -13.31 4.57 -21.11
C LYS A 73 -12.17 5.58 -21.11
N SER A 74 -12.27 6.66 -21.90
CA SER A 74 -11.23 7.70 -21.91
C SER A 74 -11.10 8.42 -20.55
N ARG A 75 -12.23 8.68 -19.88
CA ARG A 75 -12.23 9.24 -18.51
C ARG A 75 -11.63 8.28 -17.50
N ILE A 76 -11.96 6.98 -17.57
CA ILE A 76 -11.36 5.96 -16.71
C ILE A 76 -9.85 5.94 -16.86
N THR A 77 -9.34 5.95 -18.10
CA THR A 77 -7.90 5.92 -18.35
C THR A 77 -7.19 7.17 -17.81
N SER A 78 -7.75 8.38 -17.99
CA SER A 78 -7.16 9.59 -17.40
C SER A 78 -7.15 9.50 -15.86
N MET A 79 -8.25 9.04 -15.28
CA MET A 79 -8.36 8.95 -13.82
C MET A 79 -7.44 7.89 -13.22
N GLN A 80 -7.25 6.76 -13.91
CA GLN A 80 -6.26 5.77 -13.52
C GLN A 80 -4.83 6.33 -13.54
N ALA A 81 -4.49 7.15 -14.53
CA ALA A 81 -3.18 7.80 -14.60
C ALA A 81 -2.98 8.82 -13.46
N GLU A 82 -4.00 9.63 -13.18
CA GLU A 82 -3.97 10.60 -12.07
C GLU A 82 -3.87 9.90 -10.70
N LEU A 83 -4.62 8.82 -10.50
CA LEU A 83 -4.54 8.00 -9.29
C LEU A 83 -3.15 7.39 -9.11
N ALA A 84 -2.57 6.83 -10.18
CA ALA A 84 -1.22 6.26 -10.13
C ALA A 84 -0.16 7.31 -9.79
N ALA A 85 -0.26 8.52 -10.36
CA ALA A 85 0.63 9.62 -10.04
C ALA A 85 0.52 10.05 -8.57
N ALA A 86 -0.72 10.19 -8.05
CA ALA A 86 -0.96 10.52 -6.65
C ALA A 86 -0.44 9.45 -5.69
N GLN A 87 -0.60 8.17 -6.03
CA GLN A 87 -0.05 7.07 -5.23
C GLN A 87 1.48 7.10 -5.19
N GLN A 88 2.15 7.35 -6.32
CA GLN A 88 3.61 7.48 -6.35
C GLN A 88 4.11 8.66 -5.52
N GLU A 89 3.39 9.78 -5.54
CA GLU A 89 3.72 10.94 -4.71
C GLU A 89 3.56 10.62 -3.21
N GLN A 90 2.48 9.93 -2.81
CA GLN A 90 2.28 9.45 -1.44
C GLN A 90 3.42 8.51 -1.01
N GLU A 91 3.74 7.50 -1.80
CA GLU A 91 4.82 6.55 -1.48
C GLU A 91 6.18 7.25 -1.37
N LYS A 92 6.45 8.23 -2.23
CA LYS A 92 7.69 9.02 -2.16
C LYS A 92 7.74 9.83 -0.86
N ALA A 93 6.67 10.54 -0.52
CA ALA A 93 6.59 11.33 0.71
C ALA A 93 6.72 10.43 1.96
N GLU A 94 6.05 9.28 1.98
CA GLU A 94 6.17 8.30 3.07
C GLU A 94 7.60 7.78 3.20
N ARG A 95 8.29 7.47 2.10
CA ARG A 95 9.69 7.04 2.12
C ARG A 95 10.63 8.13 2.62
N GLU A 96 10.44 9.37 2.18
CA GLU A 96 11.23 10.51 2.66
C GLU A 96 11.02 10.74 4.16
N GLN A 97 9.78 10.63 4.63
CA GLN A 97 9.46 10.74 6.06
C GLN A 97 10.07 9.59 6.87
N GLN A 98 9.97 8.35 6.40
CA GLN A 98 10.58 7.19 7.05
C GLN A 98 12.10 7.28 7.09
N GLN A 99 12.72 7.77 6.01
CA GLN A 99 14.17 8.02 5.98
C GLN A 99 14.58 9.11 6.97
N ALA A 100 13.84 10.22 7.02
CA ALA A 100 14.07 11.27 8.01
C ALA A 100 13.93 10.71 9.45
N GLU A 101 12.87 9.96 9.72
CA GLU A 101 12.67 9.32 11.03
C GLU A 101 13.80 8.34 11.39
N ALA A 102 14.25 7.53 10.43
CA ALA A 102 15.38 6.62 10.61
C ALA A 102 16.70 7.38 10.89
N LEU A 103 16.93 8.54 10.26
CA LEU A 103 18.09 9.38 10.54
C LEU A 103 18.08 9.95 11.97
N HIS A 104 16.90 10.19 12.54
CA HIS A 104 16.75 10.66 13.91
C HIS A 104 16.69 9.52 14.94
N THR A 105 16.54 8.28 14.51
CA THR A 105 16.35 7.14 15.43
C THR A 105 17.69 6.47 15.72
N CYS A 106 18.05 6.36 17.00
CA CYS A 106 19.29 5.72 17.41
C CYS A 106 19.27 4.23 17.02
N PRO A 107 20.24 3.74 16.22
CA PRO A 107 20.25 2.36 15.77
C PRO A 107 20.52 1.35 16.88
N ARG A 108 21.03 1.79 18.04
CA ARG A 108 21.35 0.92 19.17
C ARG A 108 20.18 0.74 20.14
N CYS A 109 19.45 1.81 20.46
CA CYS A 109 18.42 1.79 21.51
C CYS A 109 17.02 2.20 21.02
N GLY A 110 16.87 2.61 19.76
CA GLY A 110 15.59 3.03 19.20
C GLY A 110 15.09 4.41 19.62
N THR A 111 15.84 5.14 20.46
CA THR A 111 15.45 6.51 20.87
C THR A 111 15.49 7.47 19.68
N ARG A 112 14.42 8.23 19.48
CA ARG A 112 14.41 9.38 18.56
C ARG A 112 15.17 10.57 19.16
N ASN A 113 16.15 11.08 18.44
CA ASN A 113 17.03 12.17 18.84
C ASN A 113 16.74 13.43 18.01
N PRO A 114 16.88 14.63 18.58
CA PRO A 114 16.68 15.88 17.85
C PRO A 114 17.78 16.11 16.81
N ASP A 115 17.53 17.02 15.87
CA ASP A 115 18.50 17.41 14.85
C ASP A 115 19.82 17.92 15.43
N GLY A 116 20.93 17.63 14.73
CA GLY A 116 22.25 18.19 15.03
C GLY A 116 22.98 17.56 16.23
N VAL A 117 22.39 16.59 16.93
CA VAL A 117 23.10 15.90 18.03
C VAL A 117 24.07 14.85 17.48
N ARG A 118 25.29 14.84 18.02
CA ARG A 118 26.36 13.92 17.60
C ARG A 118 26.34 12.59 18.35
N PHE A 119 25.63 12.52 19.46
CA PHE A 119 25.50 11.35 20.31
C PHE A 119 24.05 11.20 20.77
N CYS A 120 23.61 9.96 20.95
CA CYS A 120 22.30 9.62 21.45
C CYS A 120 22.16 10.11 22.90
N GLN A 121 21.11 10.89 23.17
CA GLN A 121 20.89 11.47 24.50
C GLN A 121 20.56 10.42 25.57
N GLU A 122 20.11 9.23 25.19
CA GLU A 122 19.75 8.15 26.11
C GLU A 122 20.90 7.15 26.34
N CYS A 123 21.54 6.67 25.28
CA CYS A 123 22.55 5.61 25.38
C CYS A 123 23.99 6.04 25.04
N GLY A 124 24.22 7.29 24.66
CA GLY A 124 25.54 7.83 24.33
C GLY A 124 26.13 7.35 22.99
N THR A 125 25.42 6.51 22.23
CA THR A 125 25.89 6.03 20.93
C THR A 125 26.07 7.18 19.94
N LYS A 126 27.20 7.25 19.25
CA LYS A 126 27.46 8.27 18.23
C LYS A 126 26.43 8.17 17.09
N LEU A 127 25.85 9.30 16.71
CA LEU A 127 24.83 9.41 15.66
C LEU A 127 25.40 10.14 14.45
N GLY A 128 24.92 9.78 13.26
CA GLY A 128 25.39 10.31 11.98
C GLY A 128 26.50 9.48 11.32
N PRO A 129 26.91 9.86 10.10
CA PRO A 129 27.92 9.13 9.34
C PRO A 129 29.27 9.16 10.07
N VAL A 130 29.87 7.99 10.25
CA VAL A 130 31.26 7.89 10.71
C VAL A 130 32.15 8.26 9.53
N VAL A 131 33.04 9.24 9.72
CA VAL A 131 33.97 9.70 8.69
C VAL A 131 35.39 9.60 9.20
N CYS A 132 36.34 9.42 8.27
CA CYS A 132 37.75 9.33 8.58
C CYS A 132 38.26 10.65 9.15
N ALA A 133 38.93 10.60 10.30
CA ALA A 133 39.53 11.79 10.93
C ALA A 133 40.66 12.43 10.09
N SER A 134 41.31 11.65 9.21
CA SER A 134 42.41 12.13 8.38
C SER A 134 41.99 12.64 7.01
N CYS A 135 41.04 11.97 6.34
CA CYS A 135 40.67 12.32 4.95
C CYS A 135 39.17 12.62 4.75
N GLY A 136 38.32 12.46 5.77
CA GLY A 136 36.88 12.73 5.69
C GLY A 136 36.05 11.68 4.94
N ALA A 137 36.66 10.61 4.41
CA ALA A 137 35.93 9.55 3.73
C ALA A 137 34.93 8.84 4.67
N PRO A 138 33.74 8.43 4.18
CA PRO A 138 32.77 7.67 4.98
C PRO A 138 33.37 6.33 5.42
N LEU A 139 33.11 5.96 6.66
CA LEU A 139 33.57 4.74 7.29
C LEU A 139 32.38 3.90 7.73
N SER A 140 32.54 2.59 7.68
CA SER A 140 31.61 1.72 8.38
C SER A 140 31.74 1.96 9.89
N PRO A 141 30.65 1.82 10.68
CA PRO A 141 30.66 2.07 12.12
C PRO A 141 31.61 1.15 12.92
N SER A 142 32.20 0.14 12.28
CA SER A 142 33.15 -0.81 12.90
C SER A 142 34.53 -0.81 12.24
N ALA A 143 34.82 0.12 11.31
CA ALA A 143 36.11 0.19 10.63
C ALA A 143 37.21 0.70 11.57
N LYS A 144 38.22 -0.14 11.85
CA LYS A 144 39.43 0.25 12.61
C LYS A 144 40.45 1.04 11.78
N PHE A 145 40.41 0.88 10.46
CA PHE A 145 41.27 1.58 9.50
C PHE A 145 40.41 2.13 8.36
N CYS A 146 40.78 3.28 7.82
CA CYS A 146 40.12 3.84 6.65
C CYS A 146 40.50 3.04 5.39
N GLY A 147 39.49 2.56 4.65
CA GLY A 147 39.71 1.86 3.37
C GLY A 147 40.27 2.73 2.26
N GLU A 148 40.08 4.06 2.34
CA GLU A 148 40.55 5.02 1.33
C GLU A 148 41.97 5.51 1.59
N CYS A 149 42.32 5.87 2.84
CA CYS A 149 43.63 6.47 3.16
C CYS A 149 44.52 5.63 4.08
N GLY A 150 44.04 4.48 4.58
CA GLY A 150 44.79 3.59 5.46
C GLY A 150 44.97 4.09 6.90
N ALA A 151 44.54 5.32 7.23
CA ALA A 151 44.68 5.88 8.57
C ALA A 151 43.87 5.08 9.61
N MET A 152 44.48 4.79 10.76
CA MET A 152 43.81 4.16 11.89
C MET A 152 42.75 5.10 12.48
N GLN A 153 41.61 4.54 12.86
CA GLN A 153 40.47 5.28 13.43
C GLN A 153 40.28 4.82 14.87
N GLU A 154 40.41 5.76 15.81
CA GLU A 154 40.10 5.51 17.21
C GLU A 154 38.58 5.46 17.39
N GLY A 155 38.09 4.38 18.03
CA GLY A 155 36.67 4.05 18.15
C GLY A 155 35.93 4.86 19.20
#